data_AF-A0A8R7PXR5-F1
#
_entry.id   AF-A0A8R7PXR5-F1
#
_cell.length_a   1.000
_cell.length_b   1.000
_cell.length_c   1.000
_cell.angle_alpha   90.00
_cell.angle_beta   90.00
_cell.angle_gamma   90.00
#
_symmetry.space_group_name_H-M   'P 1'
#
loop_
_entity.id
_entity.type
_entity.pdbx_description
1 polymer ?
#
loop_
_entity_poly.entity_id
_entity_poly.type
_entity_poly.pdbx_seq_one_letter_code
_entity_poly.pdbx_strand_id
1 'polypeptide(L)'
;IGPLNVDRLDFSDHHFFNDYDLELIQERVRQLVDQHNKETVVLVTEKDYDRDPDVLRMLGVKVWVLSSSLQIMALKEQGEDELLRKLKDIITATRHVVQP
;
A
#
# COMPACT_ATOMS: atom_id res chain seq x y z
N ILE A 1 1.84 11.88 -7.31
CA ILE A 1 2.09 12.42 -5.96
C ILE A 1 2.20 11.22 -5.03
N GLY A 2 3.27 11.10 -4.26
CA GLY A 2 3.54 9.96 -3.36
C GLY A 2 4.00 10.45 -2.00
N PRO A 3 4.16 9.55 -1.01
CA PRO A 3 4.61 9.92 0.32
C PRO A 3 6.02 10.53 0.26
N LEU A 4 6.23 11.60 1.02
CA LEU A 4 7.50 12.35 1.07
C LEU A 4 8.52 11.72 2.03
N ASN A 5 8.05 11.21 3.16
CA ASN A 5 8.86 10.55 4.19
C ASN A 5 8.24 9.18 4.48
N VAL A 6 9.03 8.13 4.39
CA VAL A 6 8.56 6.74 4.54
C VAL A 6 9.59 5.99 5.39
N ASP A 7 9.12 5.40 6.49
CA ASP A 7 9.82 4.28 7.15
C ASP A 7 9.14 2.97 6.73
N ARG A 8 9.91 1.90 6.66
CA ARG A 8 9.45 0.58 6.22
C ARG A 8 9.91 -0.48 7.21
N LEU A 9 8.95 -1.28 7.66
CA LEU A 9 9.19 -2.49 8.44
C LEU A 9 8.83 -3.71 7.58
N ASP A 10 9.75 -4.66 7.50
CA ASP A 10 9.56 -5.90 6.75
C ASP A 10 9.42 -7.06 7.73
N PHE A 11 8.38 -7.87 7.53
CA PHE A 11 8.08 -9.05 8.32
C PHE A 11 8.22 -10.31 7.47
N SER A 12 8.45 -11.44 8.14
CA SER A 12 8.52 -12.74 7.46
C SER A 12 7.18 -13.13 6.83
N ASP A 13 7.19 -14.05 5.86
CA ASP A 13 5.93 -14.54 5.33
C ASP A 13 5.16 -15.32 6.41
N HIS A 14 3.83 -15.27 6.36
CA HIS A 14 2.94 -15.84 7.39
C HIS A 14 3.17 -15.30 8.80
N HIS A 15 3.72 -14.09 8.95
CA HIS A 15 3.91 -13.46 10.25
C HIS A 15 2.58 -13.15 10.95
N PHE A 16 2.53 -13.43 12.25
CA PHE A 16 1.48 -13.00 13.17
C PHE A 16 2.03 -11.91 14.07
N PHE A 17 1.38 -10.75 14.06
CA PHE A 17 1.79 -9.64 14.91
C PHE A 17 1.57 -9.98 16.38
N ASN A 18 2.55 -9.66 17.19
CA ASN A 18 2.48 -9.73 18.65
C ASN A 18 2.71 -8.35 19.26
N ASP A 19 2.60 -8.26 20.58
CA ASP A 19 2.73 -6.99 21.32
C ASP A 19 4.07 -6.29 21.06
N TYR A 20 5.16 -7.03 20.92
CA TYR A 20 6.48 -6.46 20.62
C TYR A 20 6.52 -5.81 19.23
N ASP A 21 5.90 -6.44 18.23
CA ASP A 21 5.79 -5.85 16.90
C ASP A 21 4.98 -4.55 16.92
N LEU A 22 3.90 -4.51 17.72
CA LEU A 22 3.09 -3.31 17.88
C LEU A 22 3.88 -2.18 18.54
N GLU A 23 4.64 -2.48 19.60
CA GLU A 23 5.52 -1.53 20.26
C GLU A 23 6.57 -0.97 19.28
N LEU A 24 7.19 -1.84 18.47
CA LEU A 24 8.14 -1.44 17.45
C LEU A 24 7.51 -0.50 16.41
N ILE A 25 6.32 -0.84 15.89
CA ILE A 25 5.59 -0.01 14.92
C ILE A 25 5.27 1.35 15.55
N GLN A 26 4.77 1.37 16.79
CA GLN A 26 4.44 2.61 17.49
C GLN A 26 5.67 3.49 17.73
N GLU A 27 6.82 2.89 18.05
CA GLU A 27 8.08 3.62 18.19
C GLU A 27 8.47 4.27 16.85
N ARG A 28 8.40 3.53 15.73
CA ARG A 28 8.70 4.09 14.39
C ARG A 28 7.75 5.22 14.01
N VAL A 29 6.46 5.08 14.31
CA VAL A 29 5.49 6.14 14.08
C VAL A 29 5.84 7.39 14.89
N ARG A 30 6.17 7.24 16.18
CA ARG A 30 6.58 8.37 17.04
C ARG A 30 7.81 9.07 16.47
N GLN A 31 8.85 8.32 16.08
CA GLN A 31 10.06 8.88 15.50
C GLN A 31 9.78 9.68 14.21
N LEU A 32 8.92 9.16 13.32
CA LEU A 32 8.51 9.88 12.11
C LEU A 32 7.74 11.17 12.40
N VAL A 33 6.82 11.12 13.38
CA VAL A 33 6.05 12.31 13.80
C VAL A 33 7.00 13.35 14.40
N ASP A 34 7.91 12.96 15.28
CA ASP A 34 8.86 13.86 15.94
C ASP A 34 9.81 14.53 14.93
N GLN A 35 10.25 13.79 13.90
CA GLN A 35 11.18 14.30 12.88
C GLN A 35 10.51 15.25 11.87
N HIS A 36 9.24 15.03 11.55
CA HIS A 36 8.58 15.73 10.45
C HIS A 36 7.39 16.60 10.88
N ASN A 37 6.97 16.53 12.14
CA ASN A 37 5.85 17.23 12.74
C ASN A 37 4.57 17.14 11.89
N LYS A 38 4.25 15.93 11.43
CA LYS A 38 3.09 15.64 10.57
C LYS A 38 2.36 14.40 11.06
N GLU A 39 1.07 14.32 10.75
CA GLU A 39 0.29 13.10 10.94
C GLU A 39 0.90 11.96 10.12
N THR A 40 1.11 10.81 10.78
CA THR A 40 1.67 9.60 10.17
C THR A 40 0.57 8.55 10.06
N VAL A 41 0.52 7.90 8.90
CA VAL A 41 -0.36 6.75 8.65
C VAL A 41 0.48 5.49 8.53
N VAL A 42 -0.04 4.37 9.02
CA VAL A 42 0.55 3.05 8.82
C VAL A 42 -0.12 2.43 7.61
N LEU A 43 0.65 2.10 6.58
CA LEU A 43 0.14 1.40 5.40
C LEU A 43 0.50 -0.09 5.52
N VAL A 44 -0.48 -0.97 5.43
CA VAL A 44 -0.31 -2.43 5.44
C VAL A 44 -0.86 -3.05 4.17
N THR A 45 -0.45 -4.28 3.87
CA THR A 45 -1.07 -5.05 2.78
C THR A 45 -2.41 -5.63 3.25
N GLU A 46 -3.32 -5.88 2.30
CA GLU A 46 -4.60 -6.57 2.57
C GLU A 46 -4.38 -7.92 3.27
N LYS A 47 -3.40 -8.68 2.79
CA LYS A 47 -3.02 -9.98 3.35
C LYS A 47 -2.61 -9.92 4.82
N ASP A 48 -1.82 -8.92 5.21
CA ASP A 48 -1.37 -8.79 6.61
C ASP A 48 -2.49 -8.26 7.50
N TYR A 49 -3.36 -7.41 6.96
CA TYR A 49 -4.54 -6.91 7.66
C TYR A 49 -5.56 -8.00 7.95
N ASP A 50 -5.87 -8.85 6.97
CA ASP A 50 -6.90 -9.89 7.09
C ASP A 50 -6.54 -11.01 8.07
N ARG A 51 -5.25 -11.18 8.39
CA ARG A 51 -4.82 -12.20 9.36
C ARG A 51 -5.30 -11.89 10.78
N ASP A 52 -5.15 -10.64 11.19
CA ASP A 52 -5.60 -10.15 12.48
C ASP A 52 -5.86 -8.64 12.38
N PRO A 53 -7.08 -8.23 12.01
CA PRO A 53 -7.43 -6.82 11.93
C PRO A 53 -7.40 -6.14 13.30
N ASP A 54 -7.67 -6.88 14.38
CA ASP A 54 -7.86 -6.32 15.71
C ASP A 54 -6.51 -5.92 16.33
N VAL A 55 -5.47 -6.74 16.17
CA VAL A 55 -4.12 -6.41 16.64
C VAL A 55 -3.59 -5.13 15.98
N LEU A 56 -3.86 -4.92 14.68
CA LEU A 56 -3.46 -3.70 13.98
C LEU A 56 -4.30 -2.48 14.40
N ARG A 57 -5.58 -2.66 14.74
CA ARG A 57 -6.42 -1.58 15.30
C ARG A 57 -5.93 -1.10 16.67
N MET A 58 -5.22 -1.96 17.42
CA MET A 58 -4.63 -1.59 18.71
C MET A 58 -3.46 -0.61 18.61
N LEU A 59 -2.90 -0.38 17.40
CA LEU A 59 -1.80 0.57 17.21
C LEU A 59 -2.14 2.01 17.63
N GLY A 60 -3.43 2.37 17.72
CA GLY A 60 -3.87 3.70 18.14
C GLY A 60 -3.59 4.80 17.12
N VAL A 61 -3.19 4.42 15.90
CA VAL A 61 -2.90 5.31 14.77
C VAL A 61 -3.71 4.88 13.56
N LYS A 62 -3.80 5.75 12.55
CA LYS A 62 -4.57 5.46 11.35
C LYS A 62 -3.87 4.38 10.52
N VAL A 63 -4.47 3.20 10.45
CA VAL A 63 -4.01 2.08 9.61
C VAL A 63 -4.79 2.09 8.30
N TRP A 64 -4.08 2.15 7.17
CA TRP A 64 -4.63 2.01 5.83
C TRP A 64 -4.21 0.69 5.22
N VAL A 65 -5.14 0.06 4.52
CA VAL A 65 -4.88 -1.15 3.78
C VAL A 65 -4.68 -0.78 2.31
N LEU A 66 -3.54 -1.16 1.75
CA LEU A 66 -3.32 -1.04 0.32
C LEU A 66 -4.15 -2.11 -0.40
N SER A 67 -5.24 -1.69 -1.02
CA SER A 67 -6.06 -2.54 -1.88
C SER A 67 -5.78 -2.23 -3.35
N SER A 68 -5.61 -3.29 -4.15
CA SER A 68 -5.35 -3.19 -5.58
C SER A 68 -6.37 -4.01 -6.35
N SER A 69 -6.88 -3.47 -7.46
CA SER A 69 -7.77 -4.20 -8.36
C SER A 69 -6.97 -4.87 -9.49
N LEU A 70 -7.14 -6.18 -9.66
CA LEU A 70 -6.61 -6.90 -10.82
C LEU A 70 -7.59 -6.80 -11.99
N GLN A 71 -7.11 -6.31 -13.13
CA GLN A 71 -7.87 -6.30 -14.39
C GLN A 71 -7.22 -7.24 -15.40
N ILE A 72 -7.94 -8.28 -15.80
CA ILE A 72 -7.54 -9.18 -16.88
C ILE A 72 -8.18 -8.69 -18.18
N MET A 73 -7.36 -8.38 -19.19
CA MET A 73 -7.83 -7.88 -20.48
C MET A 73 -7.51 -8.89 -21.58
N ALA A 74 -8.53 -9.29 -22.34
CA ALA A 74 -8.32 -10.11 -23.52
C ALA A 74 -7.60 -9.33 -24.64
N LEU A 75 -6.62 -9.96 -25.27
CA LEU A 75 -6.11 -9.58 -26.59
C LEU A 75 -7.01 -10.23 -27.66
N LYS A 76 -7.47 -9.46 -28.64
CA LYS A 76 -8.37 -9.92 -29.70
C LYS A 76 -7.61 -10.65 -30.81
N GLU A 77 -6.35 -10.29 -31.00
CA GLU A 77 -5.39 -10.77 -31.98
C GLU A 77 -4.07 -11.08 -31.26
N GLN A 78 -3.29 -12.01 -31.80
CA GLN A 78 -1.95 -12.27 -31.28
C GLN A 78 -0.94 -11.35 -31.98
N GLY A 79 -0.11 -10.65 -31.19
CA GLY A 79 0.97 -9.83 -31.73
C GLY A 79 1.39 -8.71 -30.78
N GLU A 80 2.65 -8.29 -30.91
CA GLU A 80 3.23 -7.20 -30.13
C GLU A 80 2.50 -5.86 -30.35
N ASP A 81 2.02 -5.63 -31.58
CA ASP A 81 1.32 -4.39 -31.94
C ASP A 81 0.01 -4.20 -31.18
N GLU A 82 -0.78 -5.26 -30.96
CA GLU A 82 -2.01 -5.14 -30.18
C GLU A 82 -1.71 -4.89 -28.70
N LEU A 83 -0.70 -5.56 -28.14
CA LEU A 83 -0.26 -5.35 -26.78
C LEU A 83 0.15 -3.88 -26.58
N LEU A 84 1.01 -3.36 -27.46
CA LEU A 84 1.48 -1.98 -27.41
C LEU A 84 0.32 -0.98 -27.56
N ARG A 85 -0.64 -1.24 -28.45
CA ARG A 85 -1.84 -0.41 -28.60
C ARG A 85 -2.63 -0.36 -27.29
N LYS A 86 -2.95 -1.52 -26.69
CA LYS A 86 -3.69 -1.57 -25.42
C LYS A 86 -2.94 -0.89 -24.27
N LEU A 87 -1.62 -1.10 -24.17
CA LEU A 87 -0.80 -0.40 -23.16
C LEU A 87 -0.88 1.12 -23.32
N LYS A 88 -0.80 1.63 -24.56
CA LYS A 88 -0.98 3.06 -24.85
C LYS A 88 -2.37 3.57 -24.46
N ASP A 89 -3.41 2.80 -24.75
CA ASP A 89 -4.80 3.17 -24.39
C ASP A 89 -4.96 3.24 -22.86
N ILE A 90 -4.43 2.26 -22.12
CA ILE A 90 -4.47 2.23 -20.65
C ILE A 90 -3.71 3.41 -20.04
N ILE A 91 -2.48 3.66 -20.51
CA ILE A 91 -1.66 4.77 -20.02
C ILE A 91 -2.36 6.10 -20.30
N THR A 92 -2.97 6.26 -21.47
CA THR A 92 -3.72 7.47 -21.83
C THR A 92 -4.94 7.66 -20.93
N ALA A 93 -5.75 6.60 -20.75
CA ALA A 93 -6.95 6.64 -19.93
C ALA A 93 -6.64 6.93 -18.45
N THR A 94 -5.62 6.28 -17.88
CA THR A 94 -5.26 6.43 -16.46
C THR A 94 -4.61 7.78 -16.14
N ARG A 95 -3.95 8.44 -17.10
CA ARG A 95 -3.44 9.81 -16.94
C ARG A 95 -4.55 10.86 -16.75
N HIS A 96 -5.78 10.59 -17.19
CA HIS A 96 -6.91 11.51 -17.07
C HIS A 96 -7.71 11.34 -15.77
N VAL A 97 -7.49 10.25 -15.01
CA VAL A 97 -8.17 9.98 -13.73
C VAL A 97 -7.45 10.65 -12.55
N VAL A 98 -6.25 11.18 -12.76
CA VAL A 98 -5.50 11.93 -11.75
C VAL A 98 -5.63 13.44 -12.02
N GLN A 99 -6.83 13.99 -11.83
CA GLN A 99 -7.00 15.42 -11.56
C GLN A 99 -7.69 15.59 -10.20
N PRO A 100 -7.23 16.56 -9.37
CA PRO A 100 -7.65 16.74 -7.99
C PRO A 100 -9.12 17.13 -7.84
#